data_AF-A0A4Q1FTC9-F1
#
_entry.id   AF-A0A4Q1FTC9-F1
#
_cell.length_a   1.000
_cell.length_b   1.000
_cell.length_c   1.000
_cell.angle_alpha   90.00
_cell.angle_beta   90.00
_cell.angle_gamma   90.00
#
_symmetry.space_group_name_H-M   'P 1'
#
loop_
_entity.id
_entity.type
_entity.pdbx_description
1 polymer ?
#
loop_
_entity_poly.entity_id
_entity_poly.type
_entity_poly.pdbx_seq_one_letter_code
_entity_poly.pdbx_strand_id
1 'polypeptide(L)'
;MQQQFIGKENFTIHTQTVSESCPSNIALIKYWGKYDNQIPANPSISYTLNHCKTNTAMEFLADEPFSVQTFLSGNEEVKFAEKIEKYFKNIEQYLPWILKGKYIIRTENTFPHSSGIASSASGFGAIAKCLMALDEAFTGKTSDEESLRKASFLARLGSGSACRSLYNGLIVWGETEEVEGSSDLFAVAYPETEIHEVFKSFNDWVLLIHEGQKSVSSTVGHGLMNTNPYAERRFQEARENFVPMKEILKSGDMERFIKLVEHEALTLHAMMMMSDPAFILMKTGTLEVINKIWDFRRETGLPLFFTLDAGANVHLLFPNDASEEQIKIFIEAELLQHTQKNGVVKDVMRF
;
A
#
# COMPACT_ATOMS: atom_id res chain seq x y z
N MET A 1 8.65 23.01 4.09
CA MET A 1 9.07 21.60 3.94
C MET A 1 8.80 21.03 2.55
N GLN A 2 7.58 21.14 1.98
CA GLN A 2 7.32 20.69 0.59
C GLN A 2 8.17 21.41 -0.49
N GLN A 3 8.67 22.61 -0.19
CA GLN A 3 9.54 23.40 -1.07
C GLN A 3 10.80 22.65 -1.54
N GLN A 4 11.29 21.65 -0.79
CA GLN A 4 12.45 20.86 -1.20
C GLN A 4 12.17 19.95 -2.42
N PHE A 5 10.90 19.76 -2.80
CA PHE A 5 10.51 18.92 -3.93
C PHE A 5 10.12 19.72 -5.18
N ILE A 6 10.24 21.05 -5.14
CA ILE A 6 9.95 21.91 -6.30
C ILE A 6 10.84 21.50 -7.47
N GLY A 7 10.24 21.38 -8.65
CA GLY A 7 10.94 20.91 -9.84
C GLY A 7 11.88 21.96 -10.41
N LYS A 8 12.80 21.52 -11.26
CA LYS A 8 13.70 22.42 -11.99
C LYS A 8 12.90 23.12 -13.09
N GLU A 9 13.03 24.44 -13.18
CA GLU A 9 12.39 25.25 -14.23
C GLU A 9 13.07 25.08 -15.60
N ASN A 10 14.37 24.72 -15.61
CA ASN A 10 15.10 24.43 -16.82
C ASN A 10 14.96 22.95 -17.18
N PHE A 11 14.20 22.66 -18.24
CA PHE A 11 13.97 21.33 -18.76
C PHE A 11 13.93 21.33 -20.29
N THR A 12 14.28 20.18 -20.90
CA THR A 12 14.16 19.97 -22.35
C THR A 12 13.32 18.73 -22.60
N ILE A 13 12.05 18.94 -22.93
CA ILE A 13 11.14 17.83 -23.27
C ILE A 13 11.46 17.26 -24.65
N HIS A 14 11.27 15.96 -24.80
CA HIS A 14 11.32 15.24 -26.06
C HIS A 14 10.46 13.98 -25.93
N THR A 15 9.98 13.46 -27.05
CA THR A 15 9.19 12.23 -27.04
C THR A 15 10.02 11.08 -26.46
N GLN A 16 9.47 10.40 -25.47
CA GLN A 16 10.18 9.36 -24.71
C GLN A 16 9.19 8.32 -24.18
N THR A 17 9.65 7.07 -24.13
CA THR A 17 8.90 5.98 -23.49
C THR A 17 9.72 5.40 -22.35
N VAL A 18 9.10 5.31 -21.17
CA VAL A 18 9.70 4.71 -19.97
C VAL A 18 8.81 3.58 -19.47
N SER A 19 9.41 2.60 -18.81
CA SER A 19 8.69 1.45 -18.24
C SER A 19 9.21 1.14 -16.85
N GLU A 20 8.31 1.06 -15.88
CA GLU A 20 8.65 0.85 -14.47
C GLU A 20 7.74 -0.19 -13.83
N SER A 21 8.25 -0.80 -12.76
CA SER A 21 7.50 -1.74 -11.93
C SER A 21 7.55 -1.33 -10.47
N CYS A 22 6.42 -1.47 -9.78
CA CYS A 22 6.32 -1.14 -8.37
C CYS A 22 5.51 -2.20 -7.61
N PRO A 23 6.03 -2.74 -6.50
CA PRO A 23 5.31 -3.71 -5.67
C PRO A 23 4.14 -3.08 -4.93
N SER A 24 3.18 -3.90 -4.51
CA SER A 24 2.20 -3.50 -3.50
C SER A 24 2.79 -3.64 -2.10
N ASN A 25 2.06 -3.18 -1.09
CA ASN A 25 2.44 -3.28 0.32
C ASN A 25 1.24 -3.65 1.18
N ILE A 26 1.49 -4.27 2.33
CA ILE A 26 0.48 -4.66 3.31
C ILE A 26 0.76 -4.00 4.66
N ALA A 27 -0.20 -3.21 5.15
CA ALA A 27 -0.03 -2.42 6.37
C ALA A 27 -0.21 -3.28 7.63
N LEU A 28 0.71 -3.12 8.58
CA LEU A 28 0.66 -3.72 9.92
C LEU A 28 -0.02 -2.76 10.90
N ILE A 29 0.49 -1.53 10.99
CA ILE A 29 -0.22 -0.39 11.58
C ILE A 29 -0.90 0.35 10.43
N LYS A 30 -2.22 0.46 10.49
CA LYS A 30 -3.04 0.90 9.37
C LYS A 30 -2.99 2.41 9.18
N TYR A 31 -2.88 2.81 7.92
CA TYR A 31 -3.19 4.17 7.48
C TYR A 31 -4.70 4.27 7.22
N TRP A 32 -5.42 5.00 8.08
CA TRP A 32 -6.87 5.19 7.94
C TRP A 32 -7.28 6.59 8.41
N GLY A 33 -7.95 7.36 7.54
CA GLY A 33 -8.11 8.81 7.71
C GLY A 33 -6.94 9.62 7.15
N LYS A 34 -7.22 10.84 6.67
CA LYS A 34 -6.23 11.73 6.06
C LYS A 34 -6.70 13.19 6.12
N TYR A 35 -5.74 14.11 6.12
CA TYR A 35 -5.98 15.53 5.96
C TYR A 35 -5.79 15.97 4.50
N ASP A 36 -5.85 17.28 4.26
CA ASP A 36 -5.59 17.87 2.96
C ASP A 36 -4.23 17.46 2.39
N ASN A 37 -4.12 17.45 1.06
CA ASN A 37 -2.90 17.07 0.34
C ASN A 37 -2.36 15.66 0.66
N GLN A 38 -3.24 14.73 1.00
CA GLN A 38 -2.91 13.33 1.32
C GLN A 38 -1.96 13.21 2.52
N ILE A 39 -1.98 14.15 3.46
CA ILE A 39 -1.25 14.04 4.72
C ILE A 39 -1.95 12.98 5.59
N PRO A 40 -1.21 12.01 6.17
CA PRO A 40 -1.84 10.95 6.93
C PRO A 40 -2.34 11.47 8.28
N ALA A 41 -3.47 10.92 8.77
CA ALA A 41 -3.97 11.27 10.10
C ALA A 41 -3.19 10.61 11.24
N ASN A 42 -2.45 9.54 10.92
CA ASN A 42 -1.59 8.80 11.84
C ASN A 42 -0.44 8.12 11.05
N PRO A 43 0.70 7.84 11.70
CA PRO A 43 1.76 7.06 11.10
C PRO A 43 1.33 5.61 10.87
N SER A 44 1.99 4.96 9.92
CA SER A 44 1.70 3.61 9.47
C SER A 44 2.99 2.88 9.09
N ILE A 45 3.00 1.57 9.26
CA ILE A 45 4.11 0.69 8.86
C ILE A 45 3.58 -0.48 8.04
N SER A 46 4.27 -0.85 6.97
CA SER A 46 3.86 -1.93 6.07
C SER A 46 5.04 -2.77 5.61
N TYR A 47 4.78 -4.03 5.28
CA TYR A 47 5.71 -4.82 4.46
C TYR A 47 5.49 -4.53 2.98
N THR A 48 6.57 -4.46 2.22
CA THR A 48 6.53 -4.52 0.75
C THR A 48 6.45 -5.96 0.27
N LEU A 49 5.56 -6.22 -0.69
CA LEU A 49 5.37 -7.55 -1.28
C LEU A 49 6.37 -7.83 -2.41
N ASN A 50 6.78 -9.09 -2.60
CA ASN A 50 7.80 -9.43 -3.60
C ASN A 50 7.25 -9.75 -5.00
N HIS A 51 6.04 -10.31 -5.13
CA HIS A 51 5.49 -10.81 -6.40
C HIS A 51 4.34 -9.96 -6.95
N CYS A 52 3.50 -9.40 -6.09
CA CYS A 52 2.35 -8.59 -6.46
C CYS A 52 2.82 -7.17 -6.80
N LYS A 53 2.93 -6.90 -8.11
CA LYS A 53 3.44 -5.66 -8.67
C LYS A 53 2.47 -5.08 -9.68
N THR A 54 2.61 -3.78 -9.92
CA THR A 54 2.06 -3.10 -11.08
C THR A 54 3.19 -2.76 -12.04
N ASN A 55 3.03 -3.14 -13.30
CA ASN A 55 3.92 -2.76 -14.38
C ASN A 55 3.25 -1.64 -15.17
N THR A 56 3.99 -0.56 -15.43
CA THR A 56 3.50 0.61 -16.15
C THR A 56 4.49 1.02 -17.22
N ALA A 57 4.03 1.13 -18.46
CA ALA A 57 4.72 1.83 -19.53
C ALA A 57 4.05 3.19 -19.74
N MET A 58 4.85 4.24 -19.81
CA MET A 58 4.41 5.61 -20.02
C MET A 58 5.13 6.18 -21.24
N GLU A 59 4.36 6.42 -22.29
CA GLU A 59 4.80 7.15 -23.48
C GLU A 59 4.41 8.62 -23.31
N PHE A 60 5.40 9.50 -23.39
CA PHE A 60 5.25 10.94 -23.41
C PHE A 60 5.55 11.45 -24.82
N LEU A 61 4.59 12.17 -25.40
CA LEU A 61 4.70 12.80 -26.72
C LEU A 61 4.91 14.31 -26.51
N ALA A 62 6.09 14.80 -26.87
CA ALA A 62 6.41 16.22 -26.84
C ALA A 62 5.65 16.97 -27.96
N ASP A 63 5.50 18.28 -27.81
CA ASP A 63 4.85 19.19 -28.77
C ASP A 63 3.36 18.89 -29.06
N GLU A 64 2.74 18.02 -28.26
CA GLU A 64 1.31 17.72 -28.29
C GLU A 64 0.58 18.44 -27.13
N PRO A 65 -0.72 18.80 -27.29
CA PRO A 65 -1.51 19.33 -26.19
C PRO A 65 -1.59 18.34 -25.01
N PHE A 66 -1.56 18.88 -23.79
CA PHE A 66 -1.72 18.08 -22.58
C PHE A 66 -3.00 17.25 -22.62
N SER A 67 -2.82 15.93 -22.55
CA SER A 67 -3.89 14.95 -22.46
C SER A 67 -3.34 13.65 -21.89
N VAL A 68 -4.18 12.88 -21.22
CA VAL A 68 -3.80 11.56 -20.70
C VAL A 68 -4.74 10.50 -21.27
N GLN A 69 -4.15 9.42 -21.79
CA GLN A 69 -4.86 8.20 -22.14
C GLN A 69 -4.32 7.07 -21.27
N THR A 70 -5.21 6.26 -20.69
CA THR A 70 -4.82 5.14 -19.83
C THR A 70 -5.44 3.84 -20.30
N PHE A 71 -4.65 2.77 -20.28
CA PHE A 71 -5.06 1.42 -20.60
C PHE A 71 -4.73 0.49 -19.43
N LEU A 72 -5.73 -0.19 -18.88
CA LEU A 72 -5.57 -1.19 -17.85
C LEU A 72 -5.74 -2.59 -18.45
N SER A 73 -4.67 -3.39 -18.43
CA SER A 73 -4.66 -4.74 -19.03
C SER A 73 -5.20 -4.76 -20.47
N GLY A 74 -4.81 -3.76 -21.27
CA GLY A 74 -5.19 -3.61 -22.67
C GLY A 74 -6.50 -2.87 -22.94
N ASN A 75 -7.35 -2.66 -21.92
CA ASN A 75 -8.63 -1.95 -22.08
C ASN A 75 -8.47 -0.47 -21.74
N GLU A 76 -9.05 0.42 -22.55
CA GLU A 76 -9.04 1.86 -22.27
C GLU A 76 -9.91 2.20 -21.05
N GLU A 77 -9.38 2.98 -20.12
CA GLU A 77 -10.02 3.31 -18.84
C GLU A 77 -10.15 4.83 -18.66
N VAL A 78 -11.19 5.43 -19.24
CA VAL A 78 -11.39 6.90 -19.28
C VAL A 78 -11.42 7.53 -17.88
N LYS A 79 -12.08 6.90 -16.90
CA LYS A 79 -12.13 7.42 -15.51
C LYS A 79 -10.76 7.41 -14.83
N PHE A 80 -9.89 6.48 -15.21
CA PHE A 80 -8.53 6.45 -14.69
C PHE A 80 -7.69 7.57 -15.30
N ALA A 81 -7.85 7.83 -16.60
CA ALA A 81 -7.24 8.98 -17.27
C ALA A 81 -7.62 10.31 -16.58
N GLU A 82 -8.91 10.56 -16.34
CA GLU A 82 -9.39 11.77 -15.62
C GLU A 82 -8.73 11.92 -14.24
N LYS A 83 -8.57 10.81 -13.50
CA LYS A 83 -7.90 10.80 -12.20
C LYS A 83 -6.42 11.17 -12.32
N ILE A 84 -5.73 10.64 -13.33
CA ILE A 84 -4.32 10.95 -13.59
C ILE A 84 -4.15 12.41 -14.05
N GLU A 85 -5.03 12.94 -14.89
CA GLU A 85 -5.00 14.35 -15.29
C GLU A 85 -5.12 15.28 -14.08
N LYS A 86 -6.07 15.00 -13.18
CA LYS A 86 -6.20 15.77 -11.93
C LYS A 86 -4.95 15.66 -11.08
N TYR A 87 -4.37 14.46 -10.97
CA TYR A 87 -3.13 14.25 -10.24
C TYR A 87 -1.96 15.04 -10.86
N PHE A 88 -1.78 15.00 -12.19
CA PHE A 88 -0.72 15.73 -12.90
C PHE A 88 -0.84 17.24 -12.73
N LYS A 89 -2.06 17.79 -12.80
CA LYS A 89 -2.32 19.21 -12.50
C LYS A 89 -1.93 19.57 -11.06
N ASN A 90 -2.18 18.69 -10.09
CA ASN A 90 -1.84 18.94 -8.69
C ASN A 90 -0.33 18.89 -8.41
N ILE A 91 0.47 18.27 -9.27
CA ILE A 91 1.92 18.13 -9.08
C ILE A 91 2.76 19.01 -10.02
N GLU A 92 2.14 19.92 -10.78
CA GLU A 92 2.83 20.77 -11.75
C GLU A 92 4.02 21.53 -11.15
N GLN A 93 3.89 22.07 -9.94
CA GLN A 93 4.99 22.76 -9.24
C GLN A 93 6.20 21.86 -8.92
N TYR A 94 6.00 20.53 -8.87
CA TYR A 94 7.07 19.57 -8.55
C TYR A 94 7.71 18.99 -9.82
N LEU A 95 7.01 19.08 -10.96
CA LEU A 95 7.44 18.67 -12.29
C LEU A 95 6.93 19.70 -13.32
N PRO A 96 7.59 20.87 -13.50
CA PRO A 96 7.10 21.96 -14.35
C PRO A 96 6.80 21.59 -15.82
N TRP A 97 7.38 20.49 -16.30
CA TRP A 97 7.15 19.94 -17.64
C TRP A 97 5.88 19.07 -17.76
N ILE A 98 5.26 18.66 -16.64
CA ILE A 98 4.23 17.60 -16.61
C ILE A 98 3.01 17.92 -17.48
N LEU A 99 2.69 19.19 -17.69
CA LEU A 99 1.54 19.63 -18.51
C LEU A 99 1.94 20.04 -19.94
N LYS A 100 3.12 19.67 -20.43
CA LYS A 100 3.68 20.11 -21.73
C LYS A 100 3.70 19.03 -22.80
N GLY A 101 2.89 17.99 -22.67
CA GLY A 101 2.82 16.92 -23.66
C GLY A 101 1.67 15.95 -23.40
N LYS A 102 1.47 15.03 -24.34
CA LYS A 102 0.46 13.97 -24.25
C LYS A 102 1.04 12.70 -23.63
N TYR A 103 0.26 12.03 -22.80
CA TYR A 103 0.63 10.78 -22.16
C TYR A 103 -0.23 9.62 -22.66
N ILE A 104 0.42 8.51 -22.96
CA ILE A 104 -0.23 7.22 -23.19
C ILE A 104 0.33 6.24 -22.16
N ILE A 105 -0.49 5.88 -21.18
CA ILE A 105 -0.11 5.06 -20.04
C ILE A 105 -0.74 3.68 -20.20
N ARG A 106 0.09 2.64 -20.26
CA ARG A 106 -0.33 1.23 -20.29
C ARG A 106 0.09 0.58 -19.00
N THR A 107 -0.85 0.06 -18.25
CA THR A 107 -0.58 -0.49 -16.92
C THR A 107 -1.31 -1.80 -16.70
N GLU A 108 -0.69 -2.69 -15.94
CA GLU A 108 -1.28 -3.97 -15.55
C GLU A 108 -0.74 -4.45 -14.20
N ASN A 109 -1.54 -5.22 -13.48
CA ASN A 109 -1.12 -5.86 -12.23
C ASN A 109 -0.72 -7.31 -12.51
N THR A 110 0.27 -7.81 -11.78
CA THR A 110 0.63 -9.24 -11.79
C THR A 110 -0.33 -10.11 -10.96
N PHE A 111 -1.35 -9.49 -10.38
CA PHE A 111 -2.34 -10.11 -9.52
C PHE A 111 -3.77 -9.74 -9.95
N PRO A 112 -4.78 -10.58 -9.67
CA PRO A 112 -6.16 -10.34 -10.08
C PRO A 112 -6.72 -9.02 -9.55
N HIS A 113 -7.62 -8.41 -10.35
CA HIS A 113 -8.46 -7.34 -9.85
C HIS A 113 -9.32 -7.82 -8.67
N SER A 114 -9.67 -6.93 -7.75
CA SER A 114 -10.44 -7.28 -6.54
C SER A 114 -9.79 -8.34 -5.62
N SER A 115 -8.48 -8.56 -5.71
CA SER A 115 -7.75 -9.51 -4.85
C SER A 115 -7.66 -9.09 -3.38
N GLY A 116 -7.98 -7.85 -3.03
CA GLY A 116 -7.79 -7.30 -1.68
C GLY A 116 -6.46 -6.56 -1.53
N ILE A 117 -5.51 -6.86 -2.41
CA ILE A 117 -4.21 -6.19 -2.52
C ILE A 117 -4.39 -4.73 -2.95
N ALA A 118 -3.58 -3.84 -2.38
CA ALA A 118 -3.63 -2.40 -2.63
C ALA A 118 -3.10 -2.02 -4.03
N SER A 119 -3.87 -2.30 -5.08
CA SER A 119 -3.52 -2.00 -6.48
C SER A 119 -3.26 -0.52 -6.75
N SER A 120 -3.95 0.38 -6.02
CA SER A 120 -3.69 1.81 -6.14
C SER A 120 -2.33 2.22 -5.58
N ALA A 121 -1.79 1.48 -4.59
CA ALA A 121 -0.49 1.80 -4.01
C ALA A 121 0.63 1.46 -5.01
N SER A 122 0.63 0.24 -5.53
CA SER A 122 1.59 -0.20 -6.56
C SER A 122 1.43 0.58 -7.86
N GLY A 123 0.21 0.88 -8.30
CA GLY A 123 -0.03 1.63 -9.54
C GLY A 123 0.46 3.07 -9.50
N PHE A 124 0.13 3.83 -8.44
CA PHE A 124 0.67 5.19 -8.30
C PHE A 124 2.17 5.20 -8.01
N GLY A 125 2.69 4.16 -7.36
CA GLY A 125 4.13 3.97 -7.20
C GLY A 125 4.84 3.77 -8.54
N ALA A 126 4.30 2.92 -9.43
CA ALA A 126 4.85 2.69 -10.77
C ALA A 126 4.79 3.95 -11.63
N ILE A 127 3.67 4.68 -11.59
CA ILE A 127 3.54 5.99 -12.25
C ILE A 127 4.58 6.97 -11.73
N ALA A 128 4.77 7.09 -10.41
CA ALA A 128 5.75 8.00 -9.84
C ALA A 128 7.19 7.64 -10.26
N LYS A 129 7.53 6.36 -10.38
CA LYS A 129 8.82 5.94 -10.94
C LYS A 129 8.95 6.33 -12.42
N CYS A 130 7.92 6.11 -13.24
CA CYS A 130 7.93 6.57 -14.65
C CYS A 130 8.14 8.09 -14.73
N LEU A 131 7.46 8.85 -13.88
CA LEU A 131 7.63 10.31 -13.83
C LEU A 131 9.05 10.72 -13.46
N MET A 132 9.70 10.02 -12.53
CA MET A 132 11.10 10.30 -12.19
C MET A 132 12.06 9.92 -13.32
N ALA A 133 11.81 8.82 -14.05
CA ALA A 133 12.60 8.46 -15.23
C ALA A 133 12.49 9.52 -16.34
N LEU A 134 11.30 10.09 -16.55
CA LEU A 134 11.11 11.23 -17.45
C LEU A 134 11.77 12.50 -16.92
N ASP A 135 11.65 12.80 -15.62
CA ASP A 135 12.28 13.98 -14.98
C ASP A 135 13.80 13.95 -15.14
N GLU A 136 14.42 12.78 -14.98
CA GLU A 136 15.85 12.56 -15.23
C GLU A 136 16.21 12.80 -16.70
N ALA A 137 15.41 12.31 -17.64
CA ALA A 137 15.63 12.52 -19.07
C ALA A 137 15.51 14.01 -19.47
N PHE A 138 14.61 14.77 -18.83
CA PHE A 138 14.34 16.16 -19.20
C PHE A 138 15.18 17.19 -18.45
N THR A 139 15.63 16.86 -17.23
CA THR A 139 16.28 17.82 -16.33
C THR A 139 17.67 17.39 -15.84
N GLY A 140 18.11 16.20 -16.27
CA GLY A 140 19.36 15.57 -15.85
C GLY A 140 19.25 14.84 -14.51
N LYS A 141 20.17 13.90 -14.31
CA LYS A 141 20.21 13.00 -13.16
C LYS A 141 20.43 13.73 -11.82
N THR A 142 19.69 13.31 -10.80
CA THR A 142 19.93 13.64 -9.38
C THR A 142 20.48 12.40 -8.65
N SER A 143 20.81 12.52 -7.37
CA SER A 143 21.17 11.32 -6.60
C SER A 143 20.01 10.32 -6.56
N ASP A 144 20.33 9.02 -6.46
CA ASP A 144 19.32 7.97 -6.40
C ASP A 144 18.43 8.12 -5.14
N GLU A 145 19.00 8.59 -4.01
CA GLU A 145 18.26 8.85 -2.78
C GLU A 145 17.25 10.01 -2.94
N GLU A 146 17.67 11.14 -3.51
CA GLU A 146 16.77 12.28 -3.77
C GLU A 146 15.66 11.89 -4.76
N SER A 147 16.02 11.13 -5.80
CA SER A 147 15.08 10.63 -6.80
C SER A 147 14.03 9.72 -6.17
N LEU A 148 14.47 8.77 -5.35
CA LEU A 148 13.58 7.84 -4.64
C LEU A 148 12.66 8.56 -3.64
N ARG A 149 13.20 9.53 -2.89
CA ARG A 149 12.42 10.34 -1.94
C ARG A 149 11.38 11.19 -2.67
N LYS A 150 11.74 11.81 -3.80
CA LYS A 150 10.80 12.56 -4.65
C LYS A 150 9.75 11.64 -5.28
N ALA A 151 10.11 10.45 -5.74
CA ALA A 151 9.16 9.43 -6.21
C ALA A 151 8.15 9.06 -5.12
N SER A 152 8.61 8.81 -3.89
CA SER A 152 7.75 8.50 -2.75
C SER A 152 6.78 9.65 -2.43
N PHE A 153 7.28 10.89 -2.44
CA PHE A 153 6.48 12.11 -2.26
C PHE A 153 5.40 12.27 -3.35
N LEU A 154 5.75 12.09 -4.62
CA LEU A 154 4.83 12.17 -5.75
C LEU A 154 3.77 11.06 -5.67
N ALA A 155 4.19 9.83 -5.40
CA ALA A 155 3.29 8.67 -5.28
C ALA A 155 2.21 8.91 -4.22
N ARG A 156 2.59 9.44 -3.05
CA ARG A 156 1.66 9.83 -1.96
C ARG A 156 0.54 10.75 -2.44
N LEU A 157 0.88 11.77 -3.23
CA LEU A 157 -0.07 12.77 -3.71
C LEU A 157 -1.14 12.14 -4.63
N GLY A 158 -0.77 11.10 -5.37
CA GLY A 158 -1.71 10.31 -6.17
C GLY A 158 -2.53 9.32 -5.34
N SER A 159 -1.86 8.55 -4.49
CA SER A 159 -2.46 7.61 -3.53
C SER A 159 -1.57 7.50 -2.29
N GLY A 160 -2.07 7.88 -1.12
CA GLY A 160 -1.27 8.01 0.11
C GLY A 160 -0.33 6.84 0.37
N SER A 161 -0.86 5.61 0.47
CA SER A 161 -0.09 4.40 0.75
C SER A 161 0.91 3.99 -0.36
N ALA A 162 0.83 4.59 -1.55
CA ALA A 162 1.77 4.33 -2.63
C ALA A 162 3.20 4.73 -2.26
N CYS A 163 3.38 5.74 -1.41
CA CYS A 163 4.70 6.20 -1.00
C CYS A 163 5.55 5.10 -0.34
N ARG A 164 4.91 4.16 0.36
CA ARG A 164 5.57 3.02 1.03
C ARG A 164 6.02 1.94 0.04
N SER A 165 5.35 1.80 -1.10
CA SER A 165 5.69 0.82 -2.14
C SER A 165 7.00 1.10 -2.89
N LEU A 166 7.59 2.28 -2.70
CA LEU A 166 8.83 2.67 -3.40
C LEU A 166 10.07 1.99 -2.79
N TYR A 167 9.95 1.45 -1.59
CA TYR A 167 11.05 0.86 -0.82
C TYR A 167 10.77 -0.62 -0.56
N ASN A 168 11.81 -1.40 -0.23
CA ASN A 168 11.70 -2.83 0.10
C ASN A 168 11.76 -3.06 1.63
N GLY A 169 11.21 -4.17 2.11
CA GLY A 169 11.22 -4.53 3.54
C GLY A 169 10.08 -3.86 4.32
N LEU A 170 10.36 -3.41 5.54
CA LEU A 170 9.42 -2.70 6.41
C LEU A 170 9.51 -1.19 6.19
N ILE A 171 8.40 -0.57 5.81
CA ILE A 171 8.37 0.82 5.36
C ILE A 171 7.40 1.63 6.21
N VAL A 172 7.84 2.79 6.67
CA VAL A 172 7.11 3.71 7.54
C VAL A 172 6.68 4.94 6.76
N TRP A 173 5.44 5.37 6.96
CA TRP A 173 4.95 6.66 6.48
C TRP A 173 4.07 7.34 7.53
N GLY A 174 4.33 8.63 7.73
CA GLY A 174 3.77 9.48 8.79
C GLY A 174 4.84 9.75 9.86
N GLU A 175 4.84 10.96 10.39
CA GLU A 175 5.81 11.40 11.40
C GLU A 175 5.59 10.68 12.74
N THR A 176 6.68 10.18 13.33
CA THR A 176 6.71 9.50 14.63
C THR A 176 8.10 9.63 15.26
N GLU A 177 8.16 9.73 16.59
CA GLU A 177 9.42 9.78 17.35
C GLU A 177 10.16 8.44 17.34
N GLU A 178 9.46 7.35 16.97
CA GLU A 178 9.98 5.99 17.12
C GLU A 178 10.92 5.59 15.98
N VAL A 179 10.83 6.30 14.84
CA VAL A 179 11.54 6.01 13.60
C VAL A 179 12.19 7.30 13.09
N GLU A 180 13.52 7.34 13.15
CA GLU A 180 14.31 8.49 12.71
C GLU A 180 14.07 8.80 11.23
N GLY A 181 13.92 10.08 10.91
CA GLY A 181 13.68 10.56 9.55
C GLY A 181 12.28 10.27 9.00
N SER A 182 11.38 9.69 9.79
CA SER A 182 9.97 9.52 9.42
C SER A 182 9.32 10.85 9.05
N SER A 183 8.34 10.81 8.14
CA SER A 183 7.75 12.01 7.57
C SER A 183 6.32 11.79 7.12
N ASP A 184 5.50 12.83 7.21
CA ASP A 184 4.18 12.90 6.56
C ASP A 184 4.27 13.07 5.04
N LEU A 185 5.43 13.50 4.52
CA LEU A 185 5.61 13.87 3.11
C LEU A 185 6.03 12.71 2.21
N PHE A 186 6.83 11.78 2.72
CA PHE A 186 7.38 10.64 2.00
C PHE A 186 7.57 9.49 2.99
N ALA A 187 7.68 8.28 2.48
CA ALA A 187 7.98 7.11 3.32
C ALA A 187 9.49 6.92 3.51
N VAL A 188 9.86 6.19 4.55
CA VAL A 188 11.24 5.79 4.85
C VAL A 188 11.31 4.31 5.19
N ALA A 189 12.44 3.66 4.87
CA ALA A 189 12.69 2.30 5.31
C ALA A 189 12.90 2.26 6.82
N TYR A 190 12.32 1.27 7.49
CA TYR A 190 12.58 0.99 8.89
C TYR A 190 14.03 0.48 9.05
N PRO A 191 14.79 0.90 10.08
CA PRO A 191 16.18 0.50 10.23
C PRO A 191 16.36 -1.03 10.33
N GLU A 192 17.04 -1.65 9.36
CA GLU A 192 17.24 -3.11 9.33
C GLU A 192 17.99 -3.66 10.54
N THR A 193 18.86 -2.84 11.15
CA THR A 193 19.60 -3.18 12.38
C THR A 193 18.71 -3.30 13.61
N GLU A 194 17.47 -2.80 13.53
CA GLU A 194 16.46 -2.87 14.60
C GLU A 194 15.40 -3.95 14.34
N ILE A 195 15.60 -4.80 13.33
CA ILE A 195 14.66 -5.85 12.95
C ILE A 195 15.27 -7.23 13.24
N HIS A 196 14.62 -7.98 14.13
CA HIS A 196 14.96 -9.36 14.42
C HIS A 196 14.73 -10.24 13.17
N GLU A 197 15.60 -11.23 12.96
CA GLU A 197 15.59 -12.11 11.77
C GLU A 197 14.24 -12.79 11.50
N VAL A 198 13.50 -13.12 12.57
CA VAL A 198 12.16 -13.72 12.46
C VAL A 198 11.17 -12.87 11.66
N PHE A 199 11.38 -11.54 11.60
CA PHE A 199 10.54 -10.59 10.86
C PHE A 199 10.98 -10.31 9.43
N LYS A 200 12.05 -10.96 8.96
CA LYS A 200 12.59 -10.69 7.63
C LYS A 200 12.04 -11.58 6.52
N SER A 201 11.27 -12.61 6.86
CA SER A 201 10.76 -13.57 5.88
C SER A 201 9.40 -14.13 6.27
N PHE A 202 8.37 -13.66 5.57
CA PHE A 202 6.97 -14.06 5.77
C PHE A 202 6.30 -14.43 4.44
N ASN A 203 5.26 -15.25 4.53
CA ASN A 203 4.26 -15.43 3.48
C ASN A 203 3.11 -14.41 3.66
N ASP A 204 2.55 -13.94 2.55
CA ASP A 204 1.25 -13.25 2.48
C ASP A 204 0.34 -13.99 1.50
N TRP A 205 -0.57 -14.81 2.02
CA TRP A 205 -1.57 -15.50 1.19
C TRP A 205 -2.92 -14.83 1.33
N VAL A 206 -3.45 -14.29 0.23
CA VAL A 206 -4.70 -13.55 0.23
C VAL A 206 -5.84 -14.47 -0.17
N LEU A 207 -6.72 -14.76 0.78
CA LEU A 207 -7.95 -15.52 0.55
C LEU A 207 -9.01 -14.63 -0.12
N LEU A 208 -9.44 -15.00 -1.32
CA LEU A 208 -10.39 -14.25 -2.12
C LEU A 208 -11.84 -14.56 -1.70
N ILE A 209 -12.23 -14.04 -0.54
CA ILE A 209 -13.58 -14.22 0.02
C ILE A 209 -14.65 -13.57 -0.85
N HIS A 210 -14.34 -12.42 -1.47
CA HIS A 210 -15.29 -11.70 -2.32
C HIS A 210 -14.57 -10.91 -3.43
N GLU A 211 -14.73 -11.37 -4.68
CA GLU A 211 -14.17 -10.74 -5.88
C GLU A 211 -15.08 -9.63 -6.47
N GLY A 212 -16.28 -9.43 -5.91
CA GLY A 212 -17.23 -8.42 -6.36
C GLY A 212 -16.79 -6.98 -6.05
N GLN A 213 -17.49 -6.00 -6.64
CA GLN A 213 -17.18 -4.59 -6.49
C GLN A 213 -17.11 -4.18 -5.01
N LYS A 214 -16.06 -3.43 -4.65
CA LYS A 214 -15.91 -2.90 -3.29
C LYS A 214 -17.15 -2.08 -2.92
N SER A 215 -17.72 -2.35 -1.74
CA SER A 215 -18.86 -1.61 -1.20
C SER A 215 -18.55 -0.13 -0.96
N VAL A 216 -17.28 0.20 -0.73
CA VAL A 216 -16.80 1.56 -0.50
C VAL A 216 -15.40 1.73 -1.12
N SER A 217 -15.18 2.84 -1.83
CA SER A 217 -13.84 3.17 -2.33
C SER A 217 -12.95 3.66 -1.19
N SER A 218 -11.63 3.48 -1.29
CA SER A 218 -10.70 3.96 -0.26
C SER A 218 -10.84 5.47 -0.01
N THR A 219 -11.00 6.29 -1.05
CA THR A 219 -11.19 7.75 -0.88
C THR A 219 -12.40 8.07 -0.03
N VAL A 220 -13.53 7.38 -0.27
CA VAL A 220 -14.74 7.54 0.55
C VAL A 220 -14.48 7.02 1.96
N GLY A 221 -13.86 5.84 2.11
CA GLY A 221 -13.53 5.25 3.40
C GLY A 221 -12.67 6.15 4.29
N HIS A 222 -11.62 6.77 3.75
CA HIS A 222 -10.82 7.76 4.47
C HIS A 222 -11.66 9.01 4.84
N GLY A 223 -12.53 9.46 3.95
CA GLY A 223 -13.40 10.63 4.19
C GLY A 223 -14.41 10.43 5.32
N LEU A 224 -14.82 9.18 5.58
CA LEU A 224 -15.71 8.86 6.70
C LEU A 224 -15.07 9.15 8.07
N MET A 225 -13.73 9.23 8.15
CA MET A 225 -13.05 9.54 9.40
C MET A 225 -13.20 11.01 9.81
N ASN A 226 -13.57 11.91 8.88
CA ASN A 226 -13.75 13.33 9.18
C ASN A 226 -14.91 13.59 10.16
N THR A 227 -15.91 12.71 10.16
CA THR A 227 -17.11 12.82 11.01
C THR A 227 -17.25 11.65 11.99
N ASN A 228 -16.32 10.69 11.98
CA ASN A 228 -16.40 9.53 12.86
C ASN A 228 -16.05 9.93 14.30
N PRO A 229 -16.94 9.68 15.29
CA PRO A 229 -16.75 10.14 16.67
C PRO A 229 -15.55 9.49 17.39
N TYR A 230 -15.01 8.39 16.87
CA TYR A 230 -13.88 7.67 17.45
C TYR A 230 -12.55 7.91 16.70
N ALA A 231 -12.56 8.72 15.64
CA ALA A 231 -11.39 8.91 14.77
C ALA A 231 -10.16 9.41 15.53
N GLU A 232 -10.34 10.41 16.40
CA GLU A 232 -9.21 11.00 17.14
C GLU A 232 -8.52 9.98 18.06
N ARG A 233 -9.31 9.20 18.82
CA ARG A 233 -8.77 8.13 19.67
C ARG A 233 -8.03 7.10 18.83
N ARG A 234 -8.57 6.72 17.67
CA ARG A 234 -7.93 5.77 16.74
C ARG A 234 -6.62 6.29 16.18
N PHE A 235 -6.55 7.57 15.83
CA PHE A 235 -5.33 8.19 15.32
C PHE A 235 -4.25 8.22 16.42
N GLN A 236 -4.65 8.50 17.66
CA GLN A 236 -3.76 8.44 18.81
C GLN A 236 -3.29 7.01 19.07
N GLU A 237 -4.18 6.01 19.01
CA GLU A 237 -3.84 4.60 19.24
C GLU A 237 -2.81 4.10 18.22
N ALA A 238 -2.94 4.45 16.93
CA ALA A 238 -1.94 4.08 15.94
C ALA A 238 -0.55 4.66 16.25
N ARG A 239 -0.47 5.88 16.80
CA ARG A 239 0.80 6.48 17.25
C ARG A 239 1.35 5.70 18.44
N GLU A 240 0.51 5.43 19.43
CA GLU A 240 0.87 4.66 20.63
C GLU A 240 1.37 3.25 20.25
N ASN A 241 0.83 2.63 19.20
CA ASN A 241 1.22 1.31 18.71
C ASN A 241 2.62 1.25 18.10
N PHE A 242 3.25 2.37 17.72
CA PHE A 242 4.64 2.37 17.27
C PHE A 242 5.63 2.03 18.40
N VAL A 243 5.32 2.42 19.64
CA VAL A 243 6.17 2.13 20.81
C VAL A 243 6.31 0.62 21.03
N PRO A 244 5.23 -0.17 21.21
CA PRO A 244 5.37 -1.63 21.31
C PRO A 244 5.84 -2.26 20.00
N MET A 245 5.47 -1.73 18.82
CA MET A 245 5.95 -2.28 17.54
C MET A 245 7.47 -2.25 17.44
N LYS A 246 8.12 -1.15 17.86
CA LYS A 246 9.57 -1.03 17.89
C LYS A 246 10.22 -2.09 18.78
N GLU A 247 9.68 -2.29 19.99
CA GLU A 247 10.17 -3.32 20.90
C GLU A 247 10.00 -4.73 20.31
N ILE A 248 8.82 -5.01 19.74
CA ILE A 248 8.46 -6.28 19.13
C ILE A 248 9.42 -6.61 18.00
N LEU A 249 9.58 -5.71 17.03
CA LEU A 249 10.45 -5.90 15.87
C LEU A 249 11.90 -6.18 16.30
N LYS A 250 12.37 -5.51 17.34
CA LYS A 250 13.73 -5.68 17.86
C LYS A 250 13.93 -7.00 18.61
N SER A 251 12.94 -7.43 19.40
CA SER A 251 13.06 -8.62 20.27
C SER A 251 12.72 -9.93 19.57
N GLY A 252 12.00 -9.89 18.44
CA GLY A 252 11.50 -11.11 17.80
C GLY A 252 10.20 -11.65 18.43
N ASP A 253 9.47 -10.84 19.19
CA ASP A 253 8.27 -11.28 19.94
C ASP A 253 7.07 -11.51 19.01
N MET A 254 6.97 -12.74 18.49
CA MET A 254 5.92 -13.15 17.56
C MET A 254 4.52 -13.05 18.16
N GLU A 255 4.34 -13.36 19.45
CA GLU A 255 3.02 -13.36 20.08
C GLU A 255 2.47 -11.93 20.17
N ARG A 256 3.29 -10.98 20.65
CA ARG A 256 2.92 -9.56 20.68
C ARG A 256 2.75 -9.00 19.27
N PHE A 257 3.56 -9.44 18.30
CA PHE A 257 3.42 -9.04 16.89
C PHE A 257 2.05 -9.42 16.33
N ILE A 258 1.68 -10.69 16.45
CA ILE A 258 0.39 -11.22 16.01
C ILE A 258 -0.76 -10.43 16.63
N LYS A 259 -0.72 -10.24 17.95
CA LYS A 259 -1.77 -9.52 18.69
C LYS A 259 -1.94 -8.09 18.18
N LEU A 260 -0.85 -7.37 17.96
CA LEU A 260 -0.88 -5.97 17.50
C LEU A 260 -1.42 -5.89 16.07
N VAL A 261 -0.93 -6.73 15.16
CA VAL A 261 -1.35 -6.72 13.74
C VAL A 261 -2.82 -7.07 13.57
N GLU A 262 -3.32 -8.10 14.27
CA GLU A 262 -4.74 -8.45 14.26
C GLU A 262 -5.59 -7.33 14.87
N HIS A 263 -5.15 -6.72 15.98
CA HIS A 263 -5.85 -5.60 16.61
C HIS A 263 -5.97 -4.38 15.68
N GLU A 264 -4.90 -4.01 14.99
CA GLU A 264 -4.90 -2.92 14.00
C GLU A 264 -5.88 -3.17 12.85
N ALA A 265 -5.91 -4.41 12.34
CA ALA A 265 -6.86 -4.84 11.31
C ALA A 265 -8.32 -4.75 11.79
N LEU A 266 -8.64 -5.33 12.96
CA LEU A 266 -9.98 -5.30 13.51
C LEU A 266 -10.44 -3.88 13.83
N THR A 267 -9.53 -3.02 14.30
CA THR A 267 -9.85 -1.64 14.63
C THR A 267 -10.21 -0.84 13.38
N LEU A 268 -9.53 -1.02 12.24
CA LEU A 268 -9.96 -0.41 10.96
C LEU A 268 -11.40 -0.79 10.62
N HIS A 269 -11.76 -2.06 10.77
CA HIS A 269 -13.12 -2.53 10.50
C HIS A 269 -14.14 -1.98 11.49
N ALA A 270 -13.79 -1.85 12.78
CA ALA A 270 -14.63 -1.19 13.77
C ALA A 270 -14.91 0.27 13.40
N MET A 271 -13.90 1.01 12.95
CA MET A 271 -14.07 2.38 12.47
C MET A 271 -15.05 2.48 11.31
N MET A 272 -15.06 1.49 10.41
CA MET A 272 -16.01 1.43 9.29
C MET A 272 -17.42 1.05 9.73
N MET A 273 -17.59 0.22 10.76
CA MET A 273 -18.90 -0.10 11.31
C MET A 273 -19.52 1.08 12.07
N MET A 274 -18.69 1.97 12.62
CA MET A 274 -19.11 3.15 13.39
C MET A 274 -19.15 4.45 12.58
N SER A 275 -18.94 4.39 11.26
CA SER A 275 -19.08 5.57 10.39
C SER A 275 -20.54 5.88 10.07
N ASP A 276 -20.78 7.07 9.51
CA ASP A 276 -22.08 7.46 8.95
C ASP A 276 -21.92 7.81 7.45
N PRO A 277 -22.47 6.99 6.52
CA PRO A 277 -23.17 5.73 6.78
C PRO A 277 -22.23 4.63 7.27
N ALA A 278 -22.79 3.64 7.96
CA ALA A 278 -22.05 2.48 8.46
C ALA A 278 -21.74 1.47 7.35
N PHE A 279 -20.55 0.86 7.39
CA PHE A 279 -20.13 -0.18 6.47
C PHE A 279 -19.66 -1.44 7.20
N ILE A 280 -20.26 -2.57 6.85
CA ILE A 280 -19.73 -3.89 7.22
C ILE A 280 -18.92 -4.40 6.03
N LEU A 281 -17.60 -4.33 6.15
CA LEU A 281 -16.67 -4.78 5.11
C LEU A 281 -16.47 -6.31 5.13
N MET A 282 -16.49 -6.90 6.32
CA MET A 282 -16.34 -8.35 6.50
C MET A 282 -17.57 -9.09 5.96
N LYS A 283 -17.35 -10.31 5.47
CA LYS A 283 -18.42 -11.26 5.12
C LYS A 283 -18.39 -12.43 6.08
N THR A 284 -19.39 -13.31 5.99
CA THR A 284 -19.43 -14.55 6.78
C THR A 284 -18.16 -15.36 6.58
N GLY A 285 -17.69 -15.52 5.34
CA GLY A 285 -16.41 -16.20 5.04
C GLY A 285 -15.19 -15.54 5.70
N THR A 286 -15.16 -14.22 5.85
CA THR A 286 -14.10 -13.51 6.58
C THR A 286 -14.10 -13.93 8.06
N LEU A 287 -15.28 -13.93 8.70
CA LEU A 287 -15.42 -14.27 10.11
C LEU A 287 -15.11 -15.74 10.40
N GLU A 288 -15.57 -16.65 9.53
CA GLU A 288 -15.24 -18.08 9.61
C GLU A 288 -13.73 -18.34 9.55
N VAL A 289 -13.03 -17.67 8.61
CA VAL A 289 -11.57 -17.76 8.50
C VAL A 289 -10.88 -17.25 9.76
N ILE A 290 -11.29 -16.10 10.29
CA ILE A 290 -10.69 -15.53 11.52
C ILE A 290 -10.83 -16.50 12.70
N ASN A 291 -12.02 -17.07 12.91
CA ASN A 291 -12.25 -18.01 13.99
C ASN A 291 -11.40 -19.27 13.84
N LYS A 292 -11.33 -19.83 12.62
CA LYS A 292 -10.49 -21.01 12.32
C LYS A 292 -9.00 -20.73 12.55
N ILE A 293 -8.50 -19.54 12.22
CA ILE A 293 -7.12 -19.15 12.50
C ILE A 293 -6.84 -19.12 14.01
N TRP A 294 -7.75 -18.54 14.80
CA TRP A 294 -7.62 -18.50 16.26
C TRP A 294 -7.65 -19.89 16.88
N ASP A 295 -8.54 -20.77 16.40
CA ASP A 295 -8.62 -22.17 16.85
C ASP A 295 -7.33 -22.93 16.51
N PHE A 296 -6.87 -22.82 15.27
CA PHE A 296 -5.61 -23.42 14.82
C PHE A 296 -4.42 -22.97 15.65
N ARG A 297 -4.29 -21.65 15.90
CA ARG A 297 -3.19 -21.11 16.71
C ARG A 297 -3.25 -21.58 18.16
N ARG A 298 -4.45 -21.68 18.73
CA ARG A 298 -4.66 -22.20 20.10
C ARG A 298 -4.29 -23.69 20.22
N GLU A 299 -4.61 -24.49 19.20
CA GLU A 299 -4.39 -25.95 19.21
C GLU A 299 -2.95 -26.34 18.87
N THR A 300 -2.31 -25.61 17.97
CA THR A 300 -0.99 -25.98 17.42
C THR A 300 0.16 -25.13 17.97
N GLY A 301 -0.12 -23.93 18.46
CA GLY A 301 0.89 -22.94 18.82
C GLY A 301 1.61 -22.32 17.61
N LEU A 302 1.18 -22.63 16.37
CA LEU A 302 1.85 -22.13 15.17
C LEU A 302 1.43 -20.69 14.82
N PRO A 303 2.36 -19.85 14.33
CA PRO A 303 2.15 -18.42 14.10
C PRO A 303 1.42 -18.12 12.77
N LEU A 304 0.23 -18.68 12.58
CA LEU A 304 -0.71 -18.23 11.56
C LEU A 304 -1.59 -17.12 12.14
N PHE A 305 -1.66 -15.99 11.43
CA PHE A 305 -2.46 -14.83 11.80
C PHE A 305 -2.93 -14.11 10.56
N PHE A 306 -3.70 -13.05 10.77
CA PHE A 306 -4.29 -12.30 9.67
C PHE A 306 -4.08 -10.80 9.80
N THR A 307 -4.20 -10.14 8.65
CA THR A 307 -4.52 -8.73 8.62
C THR A 307 -5.61 -8.49 7.57
N LEU A 308 -6.28 -7.35 7.68
CA LEU A 308 -7.38 -6.97 6.80
C LEU A 308 -7.18 -5.53 6.34
N ASP A 309 -7.44 -5.31 5.06
CA ASP A 309 -7.58 -3.97 4.50
C ASP A 309 -9.07 -3.64 4.30
N ALA A 310 -9.38 -2.54 3.62
CA ALA A 310 -10.76 -2.12 3.40
C ALA A 310 -11.52 -3.05 2.41
N GLY A 311 -11.92 -4.24 2.87
CA GLY A 311 -12.61 -5.26 2.10
C GLY A 311 -12.88 -6.54 2.89
N ALA A 312 -13.31 -7.60 2.20
CA ALA A 312 -13.65 -8.89 2.83
C ALA A 312 -12.54 -9.95 2.74
N ASN A 313 -11.56 -9.73 1.88
CA ASN A 313 -10.46 -10.68 1.66
C ASN A 313 -9.51 -10.67 2.85
N VAL A 314 -8.97 -11.85 3.16
CA VAL A 314 -8.13 -12.05 4.34
C VAL A 314 -6.70 -12.28 3.90
N HIS A 315 -5.79 -11.41 4.35
CA HIS A 315 -4.35 -11.63 4.19
C HIS A 315 -3.89 -12.55 5.32
N LEU A 316 -3.41 -13.74 4.96
CA LEU A 316 -2.84 -14.71 5.88
C LEU A 316 -1.34 -14.52 5.95
N LEU A 317 -0.86 -14.21 7.15
CA LEU A 317 0.54 -13.97 7.43
C LEU A 317 1.09 -15.13 8.25
N PHE A 318 2.23 -15.67 7.83
CA PHE A 318 2.93 -16.73 8.54
C PHE A 318 4.42 -16.78 8.14
N PRO A 319 5.33 -17.16 9.05
CA PRO A 319 6.76 -17.22 8.77
C PRO A 319 7.11 -18.18 7.62
N ASN A 320 8.19 -17.88 6.90
CA ASN A 320 8.80 -18.81 5.95
C ASN A 320 9.90 -19.63 6.67
N ASP A 321 9.48 -20.53 7.55
CA ASP A 321 10.35 -21.38 8.36
C ASP A 321 9.85 -22.84 8.41
N ALA A 322 10.35 -23.65 9.35
CA ALA A 322 9.95 -25.06 9.48
C ALA A 322 8.44 -25.28 9.75
N SER A 323 7.71 -24.27 10.22
CA SER A 323 6.26 -24.34 10.43
C SER A 323 5.43 -24.16 9.16
N GLU A 324 6.04 -23.67 8.08
CA GLU A 324 5.38 -23.24 6.86
C GLU A 324 4.50 -24.34 6.24
N GLU A 325 5.01 -25.57 6.16
CA GLU A 325 4.30 -26.67 5.50
C GLU A 325 3.00 -27.05 6.21
N GLN A 326 3.03 -27.15 7.55
CA GLN A 326 1.84 -27.48 8.33
C GLN A 326 0.78 -26.39 8.22
N ILE A 327 1.20 -25.12 8.19
CA ILE A 327 0.31 -23.98 8.00
C ILE A 327 -0.33 -24.04 6.61
N LYS A 328 0.44 -24.31 5.56
CA LYS A 328 -0.10 -24.42 4.18
C LYS A 328 -1.13 -25.55 4.06
N ILE A 329 -0.84 -26.72 4.63
CA ILE A 329 -1.78 -27.85 4.65
C ILE A 329 -3.10 -27.45 5.31
N PHE A 330 -3.05 -26.76 6.45
CA PHE A 330 -4.24 -26.26 7.11
C PHE A 330 -5.01 -25.24 6.25
N ILE A 331 -4.32 -24.28 5.64
CA ILE A 331 -4.97 -23.28 4.77
C ILE A 331 -5.71 -23.96 3.61
N GLU A 332 -5.06 -24.92 2.95
CA GLU A 332 -5.61 -25.63 1.79
C GLU A 332 -6.78 -26.54 2.17
N ALA A 333 -6.70 -27.21 3.32
CA ALA A 333 -7.76 -28.11 3.80
C ALA A 333 -8.97 -27.36 4.38
N GLU A 334 -8.73 -26.32 5.18
CA GLU A 334 -9.75 -25.73 6.05
C GLU A 334 -10.23 -24.35 5.62
N LEU A 335 -9.40 -23.56 4.94
CA LEU A 335 -9.72 -22.15 4.68
C LEU A 335 -10.17 -21.86 3.24
N LEU A 336 -9.64 -22.58 2.24
CA LEU A 336 -9.97 -22.32 0.83
C LEU A 336 -11.47 -22.47 0.51
N GLN A 337 -12.19 -23.34 1.22
CA GLN A 337 -13.64 -23.52 1.08
C GLN A 337 -14.47 -22.26 1.36
N HIS A 338 -13.89 -21.28 2.07
CA HIS A 338 -14.54 -19.99 2.35
C HIS A 338 -14.31 -18.93 1.27
N THR A 339 -13.51 -19.24 0.25
CA THR A 339 -13.18 -18.32 -0.86
C THR A 339 -14.08 -18.55 -2.07
N GLN A 340 -14.18 -17.55 -2.94
CA GLN A 340 -14.83 -17.71 -4.24
C GLN A 340 -13.91 -18.52 -5.16
N LYS A 341 -14.43 -19.62 -5.70
CA LYS A 341 -13.72 -20.50 -6.66
C LYS A 341 -12.37 -21.02 -6.14
N ASN A 342 -12.22 -21.21 -4.83
CA ASN A 342 -10.94 -21.59 -4.20
C ASN A 342 -9.82 -20.57 -4.50
N GLY A 343 -10.17 -19.30 -4.71
CA GLY A 343 -9.27 -18.24 -5.11
C GLY A 343 -8.31 -17.85 -3.99
N VAL A 344 -7.01 -17.93 -4.29
CA VAL A 344 -5.94 -17.47 -3.41
C VAL A 344 -4.84 -16.79 -4.24
N VAL A 345 -4.35 -15.66 -3.76
CA VAL A 345 -3.13 -15.03 -4.28
C VAL A 345 -2.00 -15.31 -3.30
N LYS A 346 -0.88 -15.88 -3.78
CA LYS A 346 0.25 -16.26 -2.94
C LYS A 346 1.40 -15.28 -3.17
N ASP A 347 1.84 -14.62 -2.12
CA ASP A 347 3.01 -13.74 -2.13
C ASP A 347 3.90 -14.01 -0.89
N VAL A 348 5.04 -13.34 -0.86
CA VAL A 348 5.99 -13.32 0.26
C VAL A 348 6.45 -11.90 0.54
N MET A 349 6.98 -11.70 1.74
CA MET A 349 7.65 -10.49 2.19
C MET A 349 9.05 -10.91 2.63
N ARG A 350 10.04 -10.58 1.81
CA ARG A 350 11.46 -10.88 2.02
C ARG A 350 12.27 -9.61 1.81
N PHE A 351 13.14 -9.35 2.78
CA PHE A 351 14.05 -8.21 2.80
C PHE A 351 15.06 -8.30 1.67
#